data_AF-A0A933NXH6-F1
#
_entry.id   AF-A0A933NXH6-F1
#
_cell.length_a   1.000
_cell.length_b   1.000
_cell.length_c   1.000
_cell.angle_alpha   90.00
_cell.angle_beta   90.00
_cell.angle_gamma   90.00
#
_symmetry.space_group_name_H-M   'P 1'
#
loop_
_entity.id
_entity.type
_entity.pdbx_description
1 polymer ?
#
loop_
_entity_poly.entity_id
_entity_poly.type
_entity_poly.pdbx_seq_one_letter_code
_entity_poly.pdbx_strand_id
1 'polypeptide(L)'
;MKPYRLIVGALLASIGFLAMSFAAIAAPNAVMNTDADVHKSNSSASAVVNDVSEDDEVTVTKCTNSWCFITIPGPNGWVKKKYLDPIDDEGNVFSGIPFNCGITLGPGGPTIFCGTTTTPPAPVLPYGPDTCQVGYVWRDAIPGDHVCVTPGARAAAANENAIAGSRVDPAGAYGPNSCLSGFVWREAYSGDVVCVTPARRTAVHQENIDGPSHRVLP
;
A
#
# COMPACT_ATOMS: atom_id res chain seq x y z
N MET A 1 80.76 14.63 9.52
CA MET A 1 80.34 13.40 8.78
C MET A 1 78.99 13.66 8.14
N LYS A 2 78.72 13.06 6.97
CA LYS A 2 77.78 13.49 5.90
C LYS A 2 76.32 13.80 6.35
N PRO A 3 75.58 14.64 5.59
CA PRO A 3 74.38 15.38 6.00
C PRO A 3 73.05 14.68 5.61
N TYR A 4 71.92 15.39 5.73
CA TYR A 4 70.63 15.29 4.99
C TYR A 4 69.43 15.37 5.95
N ARG A 5 68.77 16.53 6.04
CA ARG A 5 67.58 16.96 5.28
C ARG A 5 66.37 16.05 5.51
N LEU A 6 65.45 16.50 6.37
CA LEU A 6 64.09 15.96 6.47
C LEU A 6 63.13 16.89 5.73
N ILE A 7 62.73 16.47 4.53
CA ILE A 7 61.47 16.87 3.88
C ILE A 7 60.71 15.55 3.67
N VAL A 8 59.57 15.39 4.35
CA VAL A 8 58.45 14.51 3.96
C VAL A 8 57.23 15.18 4.60
N GLY A 9 56.23 15.73 3.91
CA GLY A 9 55.59 15.25 2.68
C GLY A 9 54.39 14.37 3.04
N ALA A 10 53.34 14.94 3.64
CA ALA A 10 52.11 14.18 3.95
C ALA A 10 51.22 14.13 2.70
N LEU A 11 51.23 12.98 2.02
CA LEU A 11 50.32 12.60 0.94
C LEU A 11 49.17 11.75 1.49
N LEU A 12 47.95 12.15 1.14
CA LEU A 12 46.70 11.41 0.88
C LEU A 12 46.55 9.95 1.37
N ALA A 13 45.44 9.67 2.04
CA ALA A 13 44.77 8.36 1.98
C ALA A 13 43.25 8.56 1.89
N SER A 14 42.74 8.39 0.68
CA SER A 14 41.34 8.25 0.32
C SER A 14 40.75 6.98 0.95
N ILE A 15 39.71 7.13 1.77
CA ILE A 15 38.93 6.01 2.30
C ILE A 15 38.07 5.46 1.16
N GLY A 16 38.50 4.35 0.59
CA GLY A 16 37.67 3.56 -0.31
C GLY A 16 36.51 2.95 0.47
N PHE A 17 35.28 3.33 0.12
CA PHE A 17 34.07 2.59 0.50
C PHE A 17 34.15 1.22 -0.17
N LEU A 18 34.61 0.21 0.57
CA LEU A 18 34.45 -1.18 0.19
C LEU A 18 32.94 -1.48 0.29
N ALA A 19 32.24 -1.50 -0.84
CA ALA A 19 30.87 -2.01 -0.90
C ALA A 19 30.93 -3.49 -0.53
N MET A 20 30.73 -3.79 0.76
CA MET A 20 30.43 -5.15 1.18
C MET A 20 29.07 -5.48 0.56
N SER A 21 29.08 -6.33 -0.47
CA SER A 21 27.87 -6.91 -1.02
C SER A 21 27.22 -7.76 0.09
N PHE A 22 26.37 -7.14 0.90
CA PHE A 22 25.45 -7.89 1.74
C PHE A 22 24.50 -8.63 0.77
N ALA A 23 24.52 -9.96 0.81
CA ALA A 23 23.49 -10.73 0.14
C ALA A 23 22.15 -10.22 0.68
N ALA A 24 21.25 -9.78 -0.20
CA ALA A 24 19.91 -9.38 0.20
C ALA A 24 19.25 -10.60 0.87
N ILE A 25 19.14 -10.56 2.20
CA ILE A 25 18.32 -11.50 2.94
C ILE A 25 16.89 -11.08 2.58
N ALA A 26 16.10 -12.01 2.06
CA ALA A 26 14.69 -11.76 1.80
C ALA A 26 14.03 -11.29 3.11
N ALA A 27 13.10 -10.34 3.01
CA ALA A 27 12.36 -9.87 4.18
C ALA A 27 11.74 -11.08 4.93
N PRO A 28 11.74 -11.07 6.27
CA PRO A 28 11.11 -12.12 7.03
C PRO A 28 9.61 -12.15 6.70
N ASN A 29 9.02 -13.33 6.72
CA ASN A 29 7.59 -13.54 6.41
C ASN A 29 6.91 -14.49 7.42
N ALA A 30 7.61 -14.80 8.51
CA ALA A 30 7.04 -15.45 9.68
C ALA A 30 7.83 -15.06 10.93
N VAL A 31 7.18 -15.23 12.08
CA VAL A 31 7.80 -15.18 13.40
C VAL A 31 7.63 -16.54 14.09
N MET A 32 8.59 -16.91 14.92
CA MET A 32 8.50 -18.08 15.77
C MET A 32 7.58 -17.80 16.97
N ASN A 33 6.58 -18.66 17.22
CA ASN A 33 5.68 -18.53 18.38
C ASN A 33 6.11 -19.38 19.59
N THR A 34 7.24 -20.05 19.47
CA THR A 34 7.85 -20.88 20.51
C THR A 34 9.27 -21.22 20.09
N ASP A 35 10.12 -21.49 21.08
CA ASP A 35 11.45 -22.06 20.86
C ASP A 35 11.37 -23.38 20.08
N ALA A 36 12.22 -23.55 19.07
CA ALA A 36 12.24 -24.73 18.24
C ALA A 36 13.63 -25.10 17.71
N ASP A 37 13.87 -26.40 17.63
CA ASP A 37 15.01 -26.96 16.92
C ASP A 37 14.81 -26.84 15.40
N VAL A 38 15.87 -26.42 14.71
CA VAL A 38 15.95 -26.41 13.25
C VAL A 38 16.61 -27.70 12.78
N HIS A 39 15.88 -28.50 12.01
CA HIS A 39 16.31 -29.83 11.59
C HIS A 39 16.90 -29.84 10.16
N LYS A 40 17.84 -30.76 9.90
CA LYS A 40 18.44 -30.93 8.56
C LYS A 40 17.44 -31.38 7.49
N SER A 41 16.38 -32.09 7.88
CA SER A 41 15.29 -32.53 7.00
C SER A 41 13.93 -32.40 7.70
N ASN A 42 12.84 -32.59 6.95
CA ASN A 42 11.45 -32.45 7.41
C ASN A 42 10.97 -33.57 8.36
N SER A 43 11.77 -33.90 9.37
CA SER A 43 11.50 -34.95 10.33
C SER A 43 12.15 -34.64 11.67
N SER A 44 11.45 -34.90 12.77
CA SER A 44 11.97 -34.73 14.12
C SER A 44 13.06 -35.75 14.49
N ALA A 45 13.21 -36.81 13.69
CA ALA A 45 14.32 -37.76 13.82
C ALA A 45 15.60 -37.29 13.10
N SER A 46 15.53 -36.16 12.39
CA SER A 46 16.68 -35.59 11.67
C SER A 46 17.60 -34.83 12.61
N ALA A 47 18.88 -34.76 12.27
CA ALA A 47 19.87 -34.01 13.04
C ALA A 47 19.46 -32.54 13.18
N VAL A 48 19.61 -32.01 14.39
CA VAL A 48 19.45 -30.58 14.67
C VAL A 48 20.68 -29.85 14.13
N VAL A 49 20.44 -28.80 13.34
CA VAL A 49 21.49 -28.01 12.66
C VAL A 49 21.57 -26.58 13.17
N ASN A 50 20.51 -26.10 13.80
CA ASN A 50 20.42 -24.79 14.43
C ASN A 50 19.25 -24.77 15.42
N ASP A 51 19.09 -23.68 16.14
CA ASP A 51 17.93 -23.41 16.99
C ASP A 51 17.39 -22.00 16.69
N VAL A 52 16.11 -21.81 16.98
CA VAL A 52 15.41 -20.52 16.88
C VAL A 52 14.57 -20.33 18.14
N SER A 53 14.50 -19.10 18.62
CA SER A 53 13.77 -18.71 19.81
C SER A 53 12.39 -18.19 19.46
N GLU A 54 11.47 -18.17 20.44
CA GLU A 54 10.24 -17.39 20.34
C GLU A 54 10.54 -15.93 19.94
N ASP A 55 9.65 -15.35 19.13
CA ASP A 55 9.75 -14.02 18.53
C ASP A 55 10.85 -13.83 17.47
N ASP A 56 11.63 -14.87 17.14
CA ASP A 56 12.59 -14.78 16.04
C ASP A 56 11.89 -14.63 14.69
N GLU A 57 12.25 -13.58 13.95
CA GLU A 57 11.82 -13.35 12.58
C GLU A 57 12.58 -14.26 11.61
N VAL A 58 11.85 -15.04 10.81
CA VAL A 58 12.42 -16.03 9.89
C VAL A 58 11.83 -15.91 8.49
N THR A 59 12.62 -16.31 7.48
CA THR A 59 12.11 -16.40 6.11
C THR A 59 11.72 -17.83 5.77
N VAL A 60 10.44 -18.10 5.66
CA VAL A 60 9.88 -19.37 5.20
C VAL A 60 9.90 -19.41 3.67
N THR A 61 10.75 -20.28 3.10
CA THR A 61 10.92 -20.41 1.64
C THR A 61 10.16 -21.59 1.03
N LYS A 62 9.86 -22.62 1.84
CA LYS A 62 9.17 -23.82 1.38
C LYS A 62 8.44 -24.49 2.52
N CYS A 63 7.19 -24.90 2.33
CA CYS A 63 6.52 -25.78 3.27
C CYS A 63 6.05 -27.08 2.64
N THR A 64 5.97 -28.10 3.49
CA THR A 64 5.31 -29.39 3.28
C THR A 64 4.17 -29.51 4.29
N ASN A 65 3.51 -30.67 4.37
CA ASN A 65 2.34 -30.87 5.24
C ASN A 65 2.53 -30.33 6.66
N SER A 66 3.61 -30.68 7.35
CA SER A 66 3.84 -30.31 8.76
C SER A 66 5.14 -29.56 9.01
N TRP A 67 5.95 -29.32 7.97
CA TRP A 67 7.30 -28.79 8.10
C TRP A 67 7.54 -27.67 7.10
N CYS A 68 8.26 -26.65 7.53
CA CYS A 68 8.63 -25.50 6.74
C CYS A 68 10.15 -25.33 6.77
N PHE A 69 10.75 -25.12 5.61
CA PHE A 69 12.15 -24.77 5.45
C PHE A 69 12.30 -23.26 5.62
N ILE A 70 13.13 -22.89 6.59
CA ILE A 70 13.41 -21.52 6.96
C ILE A 70 14.85 -21.15 6.60
N THR A 71 15.03 -19.90 6.23
CA THR A 71 16.33 -19.24 6.06
C THR A 71 16.53 -18.31 7.25
N ILE A 72 17.66 -18.48 7.94
CA ILE A 72 18.01 -17.78 9.18
C ILE A 72 19.51 -17.44 9.18
N PRO A 73 19.99 -16.54 10.06
CA PRO A 73 21.43 -16.35 10.27
C PRO A 73 22.08 -17.65 10.77
N GLY A 74 22.79 -18.36 9.89
CA GLY A 74 23.43 -19.64 10.20
C GLY A 74 22.95 -20.77 9.28
N PRO A 75 23.10 -22.04 9.71
CA PRO A 75 22.61 -23.18 8.95
C PRO A 75 21.08 -23.15 8.79
N ASN A 76 20.61 -23.05 7.55
CA ASN A 76 19.19 -23.17 7.21
C ASN A 76 18.67 -24.59 7.49
N GLY A 77 17.37 -24.74 7.71
CA GLY A 77 16.76 -26.05 7.90
C GLY A 77 15.26 -26.02 8.06
N TRP A 78 14.72 -27.10 8.62
CA TRP A 78 13.28 -27.38 8.72
C TRP A 78 12.79 -27.22 10.15
N VAL A 79 11.71 -26.45 10.31
CA VAL A 79 10.96 -26.31 11.57
C VAL A 79 9.52 -26.78 11.39
N LYS A 80 8.82 -27.09 12.48
CA LYS A 80 7.41 -27.48 12.41
C LYS A 80 6.55 -26.27 12.06
N LYS A 81 5.64 -26.48 11.12
CA LYS A 81 4.71 -25.46 10.61
C LYS A 81 3.84 -24.80 11.69
N LYS A 82 3.53 -25.52 12.77
CA LYS A 82 2.74 -25.01 13.90
C LYS A 82 3.49 -24.04 14.82
N TYR A 83 4.80 -23.92 14.66
CA TYR A 83 5.64 -23.01 15.44
C TYR A 83 5.86 -21.66 14.75
N LEU A 84 5.22 -21.47 13.61
CA LEU A 84 5.36 -20.29 12.77
C LEU A 84 4.04 -19.53 12.75
N ASP A 85 4.09 -18.26 13.13
CA ASP A 85 3.01 -17.30 12.95
C ASP A 85 3.36 -16.39 11.76
N PRO A 86 2.43 -16.13 10.82
CA PRO A 86 2.69 -15.27 9.69
C PRO A 86 2.81 -13.79 10.10
N ILE A 87 3.67 -13.06 9.39
CA ILE A 87 3.78 -11.60 9.46
C ILE A 87 3.44 -10.98 8.10
N ASP A 88 2.81 -9.79 8.09
CA ASP A 88 2.59 -9.00 6.87
C ASP A 88 3.80 -8.12 6.52
N ASP A 89 3.70 -7.40 5.40
CA ASP A 89 4.74 -6.48 4.93
C ASP A 89 4.96 -5.29 5.89
N GLU A 90 4.03 -5.08 6.83
CA GLU A 90 4.07 -4.09 7.90
C GLU A 90 4.60 -4.66 9.25
N GLY A 91 4.91 -5.95 9.32
CA GLY A 91 5.45 -6.63 10.52
C GLY A 91 4.40 -7.01 11.57
N ASN A 92 3.10 -7.00 11.24
CA ASN A 92 2.04 -7.41 12.17
C ASN A 92 1.98 -8.94 12.25
N VAL A 93 2.01 -9.47 13.48
CA VAL A 93 1.93 -10.91 13.76
C VAL A 93 0.48 -11.39 13.79
N PHE A 94 0.17 -12.42 13.00
CA PHE A 94 -1.15 -13.06 12.96
C PHE A 94 -1.15 -14.40 13.68
N SER A 95 -1.19 -14.38 15.02
CA SER A 95 -1.14 -15.61 15.82
C SER A 95 -2.41 -16.46 15.69
N GLY A 96 -2.23 -17.79 15.62
CA GLY A 96 -3.33 -18.76 15.64
C GLY A 96 -4.00 -19.06 14.28
N ILE A 97 -3.45 -18.55 13.17
CA ILE A 97 -3.94 -18.86 11.82
C ILE A 97 -3.07 -19.97 11.20
N PRO A 98 -3.65 -21.06 10.63
CA PRO A 98 -2.85 -22.11 10.03
C PRO A 98 -2.05 -21.57 8.84
N PHE A 99 -0.72 -21.56 8.96
CA PHE A 99 0.20 -21.22 7.88
C PHE A 99 -0.19 -22.02 6.60
N ASN A 100 -0.13 -21.46 5.41
CA ASN A 100 -0.24 -22.25 4.16
C ASN A 100 0.71 -21.68 3.12
N CYS A 101 1.40 -22.55 2.37
CA CYS A 101 2.24 -22.12 1.26
C CYS A 101 1.67 -22.61 -0.06
N GLY A 102 1.43 -21.70 -0.99
CA GLY A 102 0.96 -21.97 -2.35
C GLY A 102 2.01 -21.61 -3.40
N ILE A 103 1.84 -22.12 -4.62
CA ILE A 103 2.61 -21.71 -5.80
C ILE A 103 1.63 -21.12 -6.82
N THR A 104 1.81 -19.85 -7.19
CA THR A 104 1.04 -19.24 -8.27
C THR A 104 1.89 -19.21 -9.53
N LEU A 105 1.34 -19.73 -10.64
CA LEU A 105 1.98 -19.66 -11.95
C LEU A 105 1.48 -18.41 -12.68
N GLY A 106 2.30 -17.36 -12.73
CA GLY A 106 2.01 -16.11 -13.42
C GLY A 106 2.82 -15.92 -14.71
N PRO A 107 2.51 -14.87 -15.50
CA PRO A 107 3.27 -14.53 -16.72
C PRO A 107 4.75 -14.21 -16.46
N GLY A 108 5.11 -13.92 -15.19
CA GLY A 108 6.48 -13.67 -14.72
C GLY A 108 7.19 -14.89 -14.12
N GLY A 109 6.58 -16.08 -14.15
CA GLY A 109 7.13 -17.32 -13.57
C GLY A 109 6.43 -17.80 -12.30
N PRO A 110 6.89 -18.92 -11.71
CA PRO A 110 6.34 -19.47 -10.47
C PRO A 110 6.71 -18.59 -9.27
N THR A 111 5.72 -18.09 -8.54
CA THR A 111 5.94 -17.43 -7.24
C THR A 111 5.51 -18.35 -6.11
N ILE A 112 6.34 -18.48 -5.08
CA ILE A 112 6.02 -19.19 -3.84
C ILE A 112 5.44 -18.16 -2.88
N PHE A 113 4.19 -18.36 -2.47
CA PHE A 113 3.55 -17.54 -1.45
C PHE A 113 3.49 -18.34 -0.15
N CYS A 114 4.05 -17.80 0.93
CA CYS A 114 4.02 -18.39 2.27
C CYS A 114 3.48 -17.32 3.23
N GLY A 115 2.20 -17.47 3.62
CA GLY A 115 1.44 -16.50 4.42
C GLY A 115 -0.08 -16.73 4.31
N THR A 116 -0.89 -15.84 4.88
CA THR A 116 -2.35 -15.79 4.67
C THR A 116 -2.64 -15.10 3.34
N THR A 117 -2.97 -15.85 2.29
CA THR A 117 -3.64 -15.27 1.12
C THR A 117 -5.12 -15.19 1.42
N THR A 118 -5.49 -14.33 2.36
CA THR A 118 -6.87 -13.84 2.43
C THR A 118 -6.92 -12.38 2.91
N THR A 119 -6.21 -11.49 2.22
CA THR A 119 -7.07 -10.50 1.53
C THR A 119 -7.59 -11.30 0.35
N PRO A 120 -8.87 -11.73 0.35
CA PRO A 120 -9.49 -12.20 -0.89
C PRO A 120 -9.05 -11.23 -1.99
N PRO A 121 -8.67 -11.66 -3.21
CA PRO A 121 -8.36 -10.72 -4.27
C PRO A 121 -9.44 -9.65 -4.22
N ALA A 122 -9.03 -8.40 -3.96
CA ALA A 122 -9.98 -7.32 -3.70
C ALA A 122 -11.06 -7.48 -4.74
N PRO A 123 -12.35 -7.58 -4.34
CA PRO A 123 -13.41 -7.96 -5.27
C PRO A 123 -13.19 -7.14 -6.54
N VAL A 124 -13.14 -7.79 -7.71
CA VAL A 124 -12.85 -7.06 -8.95
C VAL A 124 -14.03 -6.14 -9.17
N LEU A 125 -13.89 -4.91 -8.70
CA LEU A 125 -14.94 -3.92 -8.77
C LEU A 125 -14.87 -3.30 -10.16
N PRO A 126 -16.03 -3.03 -10.79
CA PRO A 126 -16.09 -2.50 -12.16
C PRO A 126 -15.22 -1.26 -12.39
N TYR A 127 -15.01 -0.46 -11.33
CA TYR A 127 -14.25 0.78 -11.38
C TYR A 127 -13.15 0.85 -10.30
N GLY A 128 -12.65 -0.29 -9.83
CA GLY A 128 -11.59 -0.33 -8.81
C GLY A 128 -11.99 0.40 -7.51
N PRO A 129 -11.04 1.10 -6.83
CA PRO A 129 -11.28 1.79 -5.56
C PRO A 129 -12.35 2.90 -5.60
N ASP A 130 -12.61 3.45 -6.79
CA ASP A 130 -13.62 4.50 -6.97
C ASP A 130 -15.03 3.93 -7.16
N THR A 131 -15.21 2.61 -7.12
CA THR A 131 -16.53 1.99 -7.30
C THR A 131 -17.48 2.40 -6.18
N CYS A 132 -18.58 3.05 -6.55
CA CYS A 132 -19.62 3.45 -5.62
C CYS A 132 -20.47 2.25 -5.14
N GLN A 133 -20.95 2.34 -3.89
CA GLN A 133 -21.94 1.43 -3.35
C GLN A 133 -23.25 1.49 -4.15
N VAL A 134 -24.06 0.42 -4.05
CA VAL A 134 -25.39 0.38 -4.68
C VAL A 134 -26.23 1.57 -4.21
N GLY A 135 -26.81 2.31 -5.17
CA GLY A 135 -27.59 3.53 -4.90
C GLY A 135 -26.80 4.83 -5.05
N TYR A 136 -25.47 4.74 -5.22
CA TYR A 136 -24.59 5.88 -5.49
C TYR A 136 -23.97 5.78 -6.90
N VAL A 137 -23.61 6.94 -7.44
CA VAL A 137 -22.97 7.10 -8.75
C VAL A 137 -21.92 8.21 -8.66
N TRP A 138 -20.95 8.21 -9.57
CA TRP A 138 -20.03 9.34 -9.69
C TRP A 138 -20.78 10.62 -10.03
N ARG A 139 -20.42 11.72 -9.36
CA ARG A 139 -21.02 13.04 -9.59
C ARG A 139 -20.73 13.56 -11.00
N ASP A 140 -19.57 13.25 -11.56
CA ASP A 140 -19.15 13.67 -12.91
C ASP A 140 -19.30 15.18 -13.15
N ALA A 141 -18.95 16.02 -12.17
CA ALA A 141 -18.94 17.47 -12.35
C ALA A 141 -17.86 17.93 -13.36
N ILE A 142 -16.83 17.10 -13.57
CA ILE A 142 -15.78 17.23 -14.58
C ILE A 142 -15.32 15.80 -14.97
N PRO A 143 -14.70 15.56 -16.14
CA PRO A 143 -14.04 14.28 -16.40
C PRO A 143 -13.06 13.91 -15.26
N GLY A 144 -13.26 12.74 -14.67
CA GLY A 144 -12.46 12.23 -13.54
C GLY A 144 -13.00 12.56 -12.14
N ASP A 145 -14.15 13.24 -12.03
CA ASP A 145 -14.81 13.49 -10.74
C ASP A 145 -15.56 12.25 -10.22
N HIS A 146 -14.82 11.37 -9.56
CA HIS A 146 -15.33 10.11 -9.00
C HIS A 146 -15.84 10.23 -7.55
N VAL A 147 -16.36 11.40 -7.17
CA VAL A 147 -17.05 11.56 -5.88
C VAL A 147 -18.38 10.80 -5.94
N CYS A 148 -18.56 9.82 -5.05
CA CYS A 148 -19.78 9.00 -5.00
C CYS A 148 -20.93 9.76 -4.33
N VAL A 149 -21.96 10.09 -5.12
CA VAL A 149 -23.12 10.87 -4.71
C VAL A 149 -24.43 10.18 -5.11
N THR A 150 -25.57 10.71 -4.66
CA THR A 150 -26.87 10.20 -5.11
C THR A 150 -27.11 10.52 -6.60
N PRO A 151 -27.94 9.74 -7.32
CA PRO A 151 -28.31 10.06 -8.70
C PRO A 151 -28.89 11.46 -8.90
N GLY A 152 -29.61 11.98 -7.89
CA GLY A 152 -30.14 13.35 -7.91
C GLY A 152 -29.04 14.41 -7.87
N ALA A 153 -27.99 14.20 -7.06
CA ALA A 153 -26.84 15.09 -6.99
C ALA A 153 -26.04 15.11 -8.30
N ARG A 154 -25.85 13.94 -8.94
CA ARG A 154 -25.25 13.85 -10.29
C ARG A 154 -26.06 14.65 -11.31
N ALA A 155 -27.39 14.52 -11.30
CA ALA A 155 -28.27 15.28 -12.20
C ALA A 155 -28.20 16.80 -11.93
N ALA A 156 -28.10 17.22 -10.67
CA ALA A 156 -27.89 18.62 -10.31
C ALA A 156 -26.56 19.15 -10.86
N ALA A 157 -25.46 18.43 -10.66
CA ALA A 157 -24.14 18.81 -11.17
C ALA A 157 -24.13 18.95 -12.71
N ALA A 158 -24.78 18.03 -13.41
CA ALA A 158 -24.93 18.09 -14.86
C ALA A 158 -25.72 19.32 -15.32
N ASN A 159 -26.85 19.64 -14.65
CA ASN A 159 -27.64 20.83 -14.96
C ASN A 159 -26.87 22.12 -14.68
N GLU A 160 -26.14 22.19 -13.56
CA GLU A 160 -25.29 23.34 -13.20
C GLU A 160 -24.23 23.60 -14.27
N ASN A 161 -23.58 22.55 -14.77
CA ASN A 161 -22.61 22.64 -15.86
C ASN A 161 -23.28 23.10 -17.16
N ALA A 162 -24.47 22.57 -17.49
CA ALA A 162 -25.20 22.92 -18.70
C ALA A 162 -25.63 24.41 -18.73
N ILE A 163 -25.85 25.01 -17.56
CA ILE A 163 -26.27 26.42 -17.44
C ILE A 163 -25.18 27.33 -16.87
N ALA A 164 -23.93 26.90 -16.79
CA ALA A 164 -22.86 27.60 -16.08
C ALA A 164 -22.73 29.08 -16.50
N GLY A 165 -22.88 29.38 -17.79
CA GLY A 165 -22.80 30.74 -18.33
C GLY A 165 -24.03 31.63 -18.04
N SER A 166 -25.13 31.08 -17.55
CA SER A 166 -26.35 31.87 -17.25
C SER A 166 -26.30 32.63 -15.92
N ARG A 167 -25.31 32.32 -15.08
CA ARG A 167 -25.21 32.80 -13.69
C ARG A 167 -23.95 33.64 -13.43
N VAL A 168 -23.24 33.99 -14.49
CA VAL A 168 -22.02 34.82 -14.42
C VAL A 168 -22.34 36.27 -14.79
N ASP A 169 -21.56 37.18 -14.21
CA ASP A 169 -21.42 38.58 -14.57
C ASP A 169 -20.05 38.77 -15.24
N PRO A 170 -19.97 38.85 -16.57
CA PRO A 170 -18.70 39.00 -17.27
C PRO A 170 -17.94 40.28 -16.93
N ALA A 171 -18.62 41.31 -16.39
CA ALA A 171 -18.02 42.58 -15.98
C ALA A 171 -17.72 42.63 -14.47
N GLY A 172 -17.92 41.52 -13.75
CA GLY A 172 -17.77 41.46 -12.31
C GLY A 172 -16.31 41.56 -11.83
N ALA A 173 -16.15 41.82 -10.54
CA ALA A 173 -14.87 42.13 -9.90
C ALA A 173 -13.81 41.01 -9.98
N TYR A 174 -14.22 39.77 -10.26
CA TYR A 174 -13.36 38.59 -10.31
C TYR A 174 -13.18 38.05 -11.74
N GLY A 175 -13.42 38.88 -12.76
CA GLY A 175 -13.27 38.53 -14.17
C GLY A 175 -14.54 37.87 -14.76
N PRO A 176 -14.42 37.22 -15.94
CA PRO A 176 -15.58 36.81 -16.73
C PRO A 176 -16.45 35.72 -16.08
N ASN A 177 -15.91 35.03 -15.08
CA ASN A 177 -16.61 34.00 -14.30
C ASN A 177 -17.12 34.52 -12.95
N SER A 178 -17.13 35.84 -12.72
CA SER A 178 -17.72 36.40 -11.50
C SER A 178 -19.18 35.97 -11.39
N CYS A 179 -19.65 35.57 -10.21
CA CYS A 179 -21.05 35.19 -10.06
C CYS A 179 -21.96 36.41 -9.94
N LEU A 180 -23.17 36.31 -10.52
CA LEU A 180 -24.25 37.27 -10.27
C LEU A 180 -24.59 37.32 -8.77
N SER A 181 -25.13 38.46 -8.32
CA SER A 181 -25.57 38.64 -6.93
C SER A 181 -26.55 37.52 -6.51
N GLY A 182 -26.29 36.92 -5.35
CA GLY A 182 -27.04 35.76 -4.83
C GLY A 182 -26.46 34.39 -5.22
N PHE A 183 -25.43 34.35 -6.08
CA PHE A 183 -24.69 33.14 -6.44
C PHE A 183 -23.24 33.19 -5.96
N VAL A 184 -22.64 32.01 -5.83
CA VAL A 184 -21.25 31.80 -5.44
C VAL A 184 -20.64 30.69 -6.31
N TRP A 185 -19.32 30.65 -6.44
CA TRP A 185 -18.65 29.52 -7.09
C TRP A 185 -18.94 28.23 -6.34
N ARG A 186 -19.23 27.17 -7.10
CA ARG A 186 -19.60 25.85 -6.59
C ARG A 186 -18.46 25.15 -5.88
N GLU A 187 -17.24 25.32 -6.37
CA GLU A 187 -16.02 24.77 -5.76
C GLU A 187 -16.09 23.25 -5.48
N ALA A 188 -16.69 22.50 -6.40
CA ALA A 188 -16.71 21.04 -6.36
C ALA A 188 -15.30 20.43 -6.41
N TYR A 189 -14.36 21.12 -7.04
CA TYR A 189 -12.94 20.80 -7.14
C TYR A 189 -12.15 22.09 -7.35
N SER A 190 -10.81 22.00 -7.32
CA SER A 190 -9.94 23.16 -7.54
C SER A 190 -10.15 23.74 -8.94
N GLY A 191 -10.54 25.02 -9.02
CA GLY A 191 -10.83 25.70 -10.28
C GLY A 191 -12.27 25.57 -10.77
N ASP A 192 -13.16 24.94 -10.00
CA ASP A 192 -14.59 24.90 -10.32
C ASP A 192 -15.29 26.23 -10.03
N VAL A 193 -15.46 27.02 -11.09
CA VAL A 193 -16.06 28.36 -11.06
C VAL A 193 -17.53 28.39 -11.49
N VAL A 194 -18.20 27.24 -11.57
CA VAL A 194 -19.63 27.18 -11.89
C VAL A 194 -20.43 27.91 -10.81
N CYS A 195 -21.26 28.87 -11.18
CA CYS A 195 -22.04 29.66 -10.22
C CYS A 195 -23.31 28.92 -9.77
N VAL A 196 -23.44 28.71 -8.46
CA VAL A 196 -24.56 28.03 -7.80
C VAL A 196 -25.05 28.82 -6.60
N THR A 197 -26.16 28.40 -5.98
CA THR A 197 -26.63 29.04 -4.75
C THR A 197 -25.70 28.69 -3.57
N PRO A 198 -25.62 29.53 -2.53
CA PRO A 198 -24.83 29.23 -1.34
C PRO A 198 -25.17 27.87 -0.70
N ALA A 199 -26.47 27.54 -0.62
CA ALA A 199 -26.92 26.25 -0.11
C ALA A 199 -26.41 25.08 -0.96
N ARG A 200 -26.36 25.24 -2.29
CA ARG A 200 -25.85 24.19 -3.17
C ARG A 200 -24.35 24.01 -3.03
N ARG A 201 -23.58 25.10 -2.89
CA ARG A 201 -22.15 25.03 -2.57
C ARG A 201 -21.90 24.23 -1.29
N THR A 202 -22.65 24.50 -0.22
CA THR A 202 -22.57 23.73 1.03
C THR A 202 -22.85 22.24 0.80
N ALA A 203 -23.88 21.89 0.03
CA ALA A 203 -24.18 20.50 -0.29
C ALA A 203 -23.06 19.82 -1.09
N VAL A 204 -22.44 20.53 -2.04
CA VAL A 204 -21.30 20.04 -2.84
C VAL A 204 -20.06 19.77 -1.97
N HIS A 205 -19.77 20.64 -1.00
CA HIS A 205 -18.69 20.37 -0.05
C HIS A 205 -18.99 19.14 0.81
N GLN A 206 -20.24 18.97 1.25
CA GLN A 206 -20.64 17.79 1.99
C GLN A 206 -20.52 16.51 1.14
N GLU A 207 -20.89 16.55 -0.14
CA GLU A 207 -20.68 15.45 -1.09
C GLU A 207 -19.20 15.05 -1.19
N ASN A 208 -18.28 16.03 -1.21
CA ASN A 208 -16.85 15.75 -1.22
C ASN A 208 -16.35 15.08 0.09
N ILE A 209 -16.95 15.43 1.23
CA ILE A 209 -16.63 14.85 2.54
C ILE A 209 -17.18 13.42 2.62
N ASP A 210 -18.42 13.21 2.20
CA ASP A 210 -19.11 11.92 2.34
C ASP A 210 -18.74 10.93 1.23
N GLY A 211 -18.28 11.40 0.08
CA GLY A 211 -17.95 10.60 -1.10
C GLY A 211 -17.11 9.36 -0.83
N PRO A 212 -16.02 9.44 -0.04
CA PRO A 212 -15.25 8.26 0.36
C PRO A 212 -16.09 7.20 1.09
N SER A 213 -17.00 7.60 1.98
CA SER A 213 -17.85 6.68 2.73
C SER A 213 -18.92 5.97 1.88
N HIS A 214 -19.17 6.46 0.66
CA HIS A 214 -20.09 5.87 -0.31
C HIS A 214 -19.40 4.94 -1.32
N ARG A 215 -18.11 4.66 -1.16
CA ARG A 215 -17.36 3.68 -1.97
C ARG A 215 -17.51 2.28 -1.39
N VAL A 216 -17.43 1.26 -2.26
CA VAL A 216 -17.48 -0.14 -1.82
C VAL A 216 -16.25 -0.50 -0.99
N LEU A 217 -15.09 0.08 -1.34
CA LEU A 217 -13.88 -0.01 -0.54
C LEU A 217 -13.71 1.30 0.25
N PRO A 218 -13.49 1.23 1.57
CA PRO A 218 -13.28 2.41 2.41
C PRO A 218 -11.94 3.11 2.13
#